data_AF-A0A976FRH7-F1
#
_entry.id   AF-A0A976FRH7-F1
#
_cell.length_a   1.000
_cell.length_b   1.000
_cell.length_c   1.000
_cell.angle_alpha   90.00
_cell.angle_beta   90.00
_cell.angle_gamma   90.00
#
_symmetry.space_group_name_H-M   'P 1'
#
loop_
_entity.id
_entity.type
_entity.pdbx_description
1 polymer ?
#
loop_
_entity_poly.entity_id
_entity_poly.type
_entity_poly.pdbx_seq_one_letter_code
_entity_poly.pdbx_strand_id
1 'polypeptide(L)'
;MKVLHTFMPVYTPWVNGTVERLNCDILQVMRLLLLENQLDTQSWECLIPLKQANLNQSPVKSLDGRALIKLFTGLQVSTPLDTALLPRNVKMKEKLMHIDLAAVDEELKAPREVGLNA
;
A
#
# COMPACT_ATOMS: atom_id res chain seq x y z
N MET A 1 8.40 22.13 22.24
CA MET A 1 8.08 20.69 22.39
C MET A 1 9.39 19.96 22.67
N LYS A 2 9.52 19.24 23.79
CA LYS A 2 10.71 18.40 24.06
C LYS A 2 10.37 16.97 23.62
N VAL A 3 11.16 16.41 22.71
CA VAL A 3 11.00 15.02 22.27
C VAL A 3 11.92 14.15 23.12
N LEU A 4 11.37 13.14 23.79
CA LEU A 4 12.15 12.15 24.50
C LEU A 4 12.65 11.11 23.49
N HIS A 5 13.97 11.04 23.30
CA HIS A 5 14.56 10.00 22.47
C HIS A 5 14.61 8.70 23.27
N THR A 6 13.88 7.67 22.80
CA THR A 6 13.86 6.34 23.41
C THR A 6 14.64 5.37 22.52
N PHE A 7 15.65 4.71 23.07
CA PHE A 7 16.44 3.71 22.36
C PHE A 7 15.98 2.30 22.68
N MET A 8 16.14 1.39 21.72
CA MET A 8 15.96 -0.03 21.94
C MET A 8 17.27 -0.67 22.40
N PRO A 9 17.22 -1.65 23.32
CA PRO A 9 18.40 -2.43 23.67
C PRO A 9 19.01 -3.13 22.44
N VAL A 10 20.33 -3.28 22.44
CA VAL A 10 21.07 -3.87 21.31
C VAL A 10 20.60 -5.30 21.05
N TYR A 11 20.42 -5.67 19.78
CA TYR A 11 19.93 -6.99 19.33
C TYR A 11 18.58 -7.40 19.91
N THR A 12 17.70 -6.43 20.22
CA THR A 12 16.32 -6.70 20.68
C THR A 12 15.25 -6.19 19.71
N PRO A 13 15.27 -6.64 18.43
CA PRO A 13 14.35 -6.18 17.38
C PRO A 13 12.87 -6.33 17.76
N TRP A 14 12.53 -7.41 18.49
CA TRP A 14 11.17 -7.70 18.96
C TRP A 14 10.56 -6.61 19.84
N VAL A 15 11.37 -5.78 20.52
CA VAL A 15 10.87 -4.66 21.34
C VAL A 15 10.20 -3.60 20.47
N ASN A 16 10.67 -3.44 19.23
CA ASN A 16 10.04 -2.62 18.19
C ASN A 16 9.32 -3.47 17.13
N GLY A 17 8.90 -4.68 17.50
CA GLY A 17 8.47 -5.71 16.55
C GLY A 17 7.27 -5.33 15.68
N THR A 18 6.40 -4.42 16.15
CA THR A 18 5.28 -3.91 15.34
C THR A 18 5.79 -3.13 14.13
N VAL A 19 6.74 -2.21 14.33
CA VAL A 19 7.31 -1.40 13.24
C VAL A 19 8.11 -2.28 12.31
N GLU A 20 8.87 -3.23 12.85
CA GLU A 20 9.67 -4.14 12.03
C GLU A 20 8.80 -5.03 11.12
N ARG A 21 7.72 -5.62 11.66
CA ARG A 21 6.77 -6.39 10.84
C ARG A 21 6.14 -5.54 9.74
N LEU A 22 5.67 -4.33 10.09
CA LEU A 22 5.12 -3.40 9.11
C LEU A 22 6.15 -3.04 8.02
N ASN A 23 7.41 -2.80 8.39
CA ASN A 23 8.47 -2.51 7.45
C ASN A 23 8.76 -3.71 6.53
N CYS A 24 8.72 -4.94 7.04
CA CYS A 24 8.81 -6.14 6.21
C CYS A 24 7.68 -6.22 5.19
N ASP A 25 6.43 -6.00 5.61
CA ASP A 25 5.27 -6.02 4.71
C ASP A 25 5.34 -4.90 3.65
N ILE A 26 5.80 -3.71 4.06
CA ILE A 26 6.05 -2.59 3.14
C ILE A 26 7.06 -2.98 2.07
N LEU A 27 8.20 -3.55 2.46
CA LEU A 27 9.24 -3.96 1.51
C LEU A 27 8.75 -5.03 0.54
N GLN A 28 7.95 -5.99 1.01
CA GLN A 28 7.36 -7.02 0.15
C GLN A 28 6.42 -6.40 -0.89
N VAL A 29 5.52 -5.51 -0.47
CA VAL A 29 4.59 -4.85 -1.39
C VAL A 29 5.30 -3.91 -2.36
N MET A 30 6.33 -3.18 -1.91
CA MET A 30 7.11 -2.31 -2.80
C MET A 30 7.83 -3.13 -3.88
N ARG A 31 8.39 -4.30 -3.53
CA ARG A 31 8.99 -5.22 -4.52
C ARG A 31 7.96 -5.72 -5.52
N LEU A 32 6.76 -6.08 -5.06
CA LEU A 32 5.68 -6.52 -5.94
C LEU A 32 5.25 -5.40 -6.91
N LEU A 33 5.07 -4.17 -6.41
CA LEU A 33 4.69 -3.02 -7.23
C LEU A 33 5.78 -2.66 -8.25
N LEU A 34 7.06 -2.73 -7.88
CA LEU A 34 8.16 -2.54 -8.84
C LEU A 34 8.13 -3.59 -9.96
N LEU A 35 7.91 -4.86 -9.60
CA LEU A 35 7.82 -5.96 -10.55
C LEU A 35 6.61 -5.82 -11.49
N GLU A 36 5.43 -5.55 -10.93
CA GLU A 36 4.17 -5.42 -11.68
C GLU A 36 4.20 -4.25 -12.65
N ASN A 37 4.80 -3.12 -12.24
CA ASN A 37 4.91 -1.93 -13.08
C ASN A 37 6.17 -1.92 -13.97
N GLN A 38 6.97 -2.99 -13.96
CA GLN A 38 8.23 -3.11 -14.71
C GLN A 38 9.18 -1.91 -14.45
N LEU A 39 9.19 -1.42 -13.22
CA LEU A 39 10.02 -0.30 -12.80
C LEU A 39 11.41 -0.76 -12.38
N ASP A 40 12.42 0.05 -12.68
CA ASP A 40 13.75 -0.15 -12.13
C ASP A 40 13.72 0.00 -10.60
N THR A 41 14.58 -0.76 -9.90
CA THR A 41 14.61 -0.74 -8.43
C THR A 41 14.94 0.65 -7.88
N GLN A 42 15.67 1.49 -8.62
CA GLN A 42 15.97 2.87 -8.23
C GLN A 42 14.76 3.81 -8.32
N SER A 43 13.69 3.41 -9.01
CA SER A 43 12.46 4.21 -9.17
C SER A 43 11.47 4.03 -8.01
N TRP A 44 11.87 3.38 -6.91
CA TRP A 44 11.00 3.09 -5.76
C TRP A 44 10.39 4.33 -5.11
N GLU A 45 11.04 5.49 -5.21
CA GLU A 45 10.59 6.75 -4.59
C GLU A 45 9.18 7.16 -5.04
N CYS A 46 8.84 6.92 -6.32
CA CYS A 46 7.51 7.24 -6.85
C CYS A 46 6.38 6.39 -6.25
N LEU A 47 6.72 5.25 -5.63
CA LEU A 47 5.77 4.34 -5.00
C LEU A 47 5.50 4.69 -3.53
N ILE A 48 6.34 5.51 -2.89
CA ILE A 48 6.18 5.89 -1.47
C ILE A 48 4.82 6.56 -1.24
N PRO A 49 4.40 7.59 -2.01
CA PRO A 49 3.13 8.27 -1.75
C PRO A 49 1.94 7.33 -1.93
N LEU A 50 2.00 6.46 -2.95
CA LEU A 50 0.98 5.46 -3.20
C LEU A 50 0.86 4.48 -2.03
N LYS A 51 1.99 3.96 -1.54
CA LYS A 51 2.02 3.03 -0.42
C LYS A 51 1.56 3.67 0.88
N GLN A 52 1.99 4.91 1.14
CA GLN A 52 1.58 5.67 2.31
C GLN A 52 0.08 5.97 2.30
N ALA A 53 -0.48 6.37 1.15
CA ALA A 53 -1.91 6.56 0.99
C ALA A 53 -2.68 5.25 1.27
N ASN A 54 -2.26 4.15 0.64
CA ASN A 54 -2.88 2.85 0.84
C ASN A 54 -2.86 2.43 2.32
N LEU A 55 -1.71 2.50 2.99
CA LEU A 55 -1.60 2.09 4.41
C LEU A 55 -2.46 2.94 5.34
N ASN A 56 -2.49 4.26 5.12
CA ASN A 56 -3.19 5.17 6.03
C ASN A 56 -4.70 5.16 5.82
N GLN A 57 -5.16 4.86 4.59
CA GLN A 57 -6.57 4.90 4.22
C GLN A 57 -7.24 3.52 4.18
N SER A 58 -6.47 2.42 4.13
CA SER A 58 -7.05 1.08 4.14
C SER A 58 -7.51 0.67 5.55
N PRO A 59 -8.68 0.04 5.68
CA PRO A 59 -9.15 -0.51 6.94
C PRO A 59 -8.30 -1.71 7.37
N VAL A 60 -7.94 -1.79 8.66
CA VAL A 60 -7.15 -2.91 9.20
C VAL A 60 -7.97 -3.66 10.25
N LYS A 61 -7.97 -5.00 10.20
CA LYS A 61 -8.74 -5.85 11.12
C LYS A 61 -8.39 -5.63 12.59
N SER A 62 -7.11 -5.41 12.90
CA SER A 62 -6.66 -5.12 14.27
C SER A 62 -7.20 -3.80 14.83
N LEU A 63 -7.72 -2.92 13.97
CA LEU A 63 -8.30 -1.63 14.31
C LEU A 63 -9.83 -1.64 14.16
N ASP A 64 -10.46 -2.81 14.31
CA ASP A 64 -11.92 -2.98 14.18
C ASP A 64 -12.43 -2.53 12.80
N GLY A 65 -11.65 -2.85 11.75
CA GLY A 65 -11.98 -2.52 10.37
C GLY A 65 -11.92 -1.02 10.06
N ARG A 66 -11.28 -0.19 10.89
CA ARG A 66 -11.10 1.24 10.62
C ARG A 66 -9.73 1.53 10.01
N ALA A 67 -9.70 2.58 9.19
CA ALA A 67 -8.46 3.12 8.64
C ALA A 67 -7.72 3.97 9.66
N LEU A 68 -6.39 3.99 9.57
CA LEU A 68 -5.54 4.76 10.48
C LEU A 68 -5.85 6.27 10.41
N ILE A 69 -6.08 6.81 9.21
CA ILE A 69 -6.37 8.24 9.03
C ILE A 69 -7.64 8.66 9.78
N LYS A 70 -8.65 7.79 9.82
CA LYS A 70 -9.90 8.04 10.55
C LYS A 70 -9.67 8.03 12.06
N LEU A 71 -8.83 7.14 12.55
CA LEU A 71 -8.47 7.09 13.98
C LEU A 71 -7.60 8.28 14.40
N PHE A 72 -6.65 8.68 13.55
CA PHE A 72 -5.71 9.75 13.85
C PHE A 72 -6.33 11.14 13.74
N THR A 73 -7.21 11.36 12.75
CA THR A 73 -7.77 12.69 12.45
C THR A 73 -9.25 12.84 12.83
N GLY A 74 -9.97 11.74 13.06
CA GLY A 74 -11.43 11.75 13.24
C GLY A 74 -12.24 12.01 11.96
N LEU A 75 -11.59 12.27 10.82
CA LEU A 75 -12.24 12.55 9.54
C LEU A 75 -12.67 11.25 8.83
N GLN A 76 -13.66 11.37 7.95
CA GLN A 76 -14.04 10.24 7.09
C GLN A 76 -12.93 9.94 6.08
N VAL A 77 -12.78 8.66 5.73
CA VAL A 77 -11.83 8.21 4.72
C VAL A 77 -12.29 8.70 3.36
N SER A 78 -11.50 9.52 2.70
CA SER A 78 -11.63 9.79 1.26
C SER A 78 -10.76 8.77 0.51
N THR A 79 -11.28 8.17 -0.56
CA THR A 79 -10.57 7.15 -1.32
C THR A 79 -9.41 7.79 -2.12
N PRO A 80 -8.15 7.38 -1.93
CA PRO A 80 -7.00 8.01 -2.60
C PRO A 80 -6.70 7.46 -4.00
N LEU A 81 -7.26 6.29 -4.36
CA LEU A 81 -6.90 5.60 -5.60
C LEU A 81 -7.48 6.27 -6.86
N ASP A 82 -8.41 7.21 -6.74
CA ASP A 82 -8.94 7.96 -7.89
C ASP A 82 -7.92 8.95 -8.49
N THR A 83 -6.86 9.33 -7.76
CA THR A 83 -5.96 10.41 -8.16
C THR A 83 -4.53 9.95 -8.49
N ALA A 84 -4.11 8.77 -8.02
CA ALA A 84 -2.71 8.35 -8.08
C ALA A 84 -2.46 7.25 -9.13
N LEU A 85 -2.74 7.54 -10.40
CA LEU A 85 -2.20 6.73 -11.50
C LEU A 85 -1.36 7.61 -12.43
N LEU A 86 -0.05 7.31 -12.39
CA LEU A 86 1.01 7.52 -13.37
C LEU A 86 1.93 8.73 -13.16
N PRO A 87 3.24 8.51 -12.90
CA PRO A 87 4.26 9.19 -13.69
C PRO A 87 4.18 8.61 -15.11
N ARG A 88 3.22 9.11 -15.89
CA ARG A 88 3.09 8.77 -17.31
C ARG A 88 4.27 9.44 -17.98
N ASN A 89 5.04 8.66 -18.75
CA ASN A 89 5.96 9.21 -19.74
C ASN A 89 5.36 10.46 -20.39
N VAL A 90 6.17 11.51 -20.51
CA VAL A 90 5.88 12.93 -20.82
C VAL A 90 5.19 13.17 -22.20
N LYS A 91 4.41 12.24 -22.74
CA LYS A 91 3.77 12.37 -24.07
C LYS A 91 2.33 11.92 -24.18
N MET A 92 1.60 11.80 -23.08
CA MET A 92 0.25 11.27 -23.18
C MET A 92 -0.68 12.05 -22.26
N LYS A 93 -1.01 13.24 -22.74
CA LYS A 93 -2.11 14.09 -22.28
C LYS A 93 -3.41 13.26 -22.23
N GLU A 94 -4.18 13.48 -21.17
CA GLU A 94 -5.64 13.31 -21.14
C GLU A 94 -6.17 11.88 -21.39
N LYS A 95 -5.95 10.97 -20.43
CA LYS A 95 -7.02 10.02 -20.04
C LYS A 95 -6.74 9.44 -18.66
N LEU A 96 -7.39 10.01 -17.64
CA LEU A 96 -7.54 9.33 -16.35
C LEU A 96 -8.33 8.04 -16.65
N MET A 97 -7.73 6.87 -16.45
CA MET A 97 -8.46 5.62 -16.51
C MET A 97 -9.02 5.36 -15.12
N HIS A 98 -10.34 5.45 -15.00
CA HIS A 98 -11.06 5.05 -13.80
C HIS A 98 -11.06 3.52 -13.76
N ILE A 99 -10.28 2.94 -12.85
CA ILE A 99 -10.27 1.49 -12.60
C ILE A 99 -11.29 1.22 -11.50
N ASP A 100 -12.36 0.51 -11.85
CA ASP A 100 -13.39 0.11 -10.89
C ASP A 100 -12.90 -1.09 -10.05
N LEU A 101 -12.53 -0.81 -8.80
CA LEU A 101 -12.03 -1.82 -7.86
C LEU A 101 -13.10 -2.83 -7.44
N ALA A 102 -14.40 -2.53 -7.60
CA ALA A 102 -15.46 -3.48 -7.30
C ALA A 102 -15.47 -4.66 -8.28
N ALA A 103 -15.03 -4.44 -9.53
CA ALA A 103 -14.90 -5.51 -10.52
C ALA A 103 -13.71 -6.44 -10.21
N VAL A 104 -12.65 -5.93 -9.58
CA VAL A 104 -11.44 -6.69 -9.25
C VAL A 104 -11.68 -7.66 -8.07
N ASP A 105 -12.51 -7.25 -7.10
CA ASP A 105 -12.87 -8.12 -5.96
C ASP A 105 -13.71 -9.34 -6.41
N GLU A 106 -14.59 -9.15 -7.40
CA GLU A 106 -15.37 -10.24 -8.01
C GLU A 106 -14.49 -11.20 -8.81
N GLU A 107 -13.48 -10.70 -9.53
CA GLU A 107 -12.55 -11.54 -10.30
C GLU A 107 -11.65 -12.39 -9.40
N LEU A 108 -11.29 -11.89 -8.21
CA LEU A 108 -10.52 -12.63 -7.21
C LEU A 108 -11.32 -13.72 -6.49
N LYS A 109 -12.65 -13.68 -6.57
CA LYS A 109 -13.55 -14.63 -5.91
C LYS A 109 -14.01 -15.77 -6.82
N ALA A 110 -13.74 -15.67 -8.12
CA ALA A 110 -14.02 -16.74 -9.07
C ALA A 110 -13.07 -17.93 -8.82
N PRO A 111 -13.60 -19.16 -8.55
CA PRO A 111 -12.76 -20.33 -8.39
C PRO A 111 -11.99 -20.61 -9.69
N ARG A 112 -10.68 -20.81 -9.55
CA ARG A 112 -9.75 -21.21 -10.61
C ARG A 112 -10.07 -22.65 -11.05
N GLU A 113 -11.19 -22.86 -11.71
CA GLU A 113 -11.43 -24.06 -12.51
C GLU A 113 -11.18 -23.69 -13.97
N VAL A 114 -10.04 -24.16 -14.49
CA VAL A 114 -9.74 -24.56 -15.88
C VAL A 114 -8.22 -24.63 -15.98
N GLY A 115 -7.69 -25.84 -16.19
CA GLY A 115 -6.27 -26.01 -16.51
C GLY A 115 -5.57 -27.31 -16.14
N LEU A 116 -6.27 -28.40 -15.79
CA LEU A 116 -5.73 -29.75 -15.96
C LEU A 116 -6.21 -30.26 -17.31
N ASN A 117 -5.34 -30.17 -18.33
CA ASN A 117 -5.30 -31.04 -19.52
C ASN A 117 -4.11 -30.60 -20.39
N ALA A 118 -2.93 -31.16 -20.09
CA ALA A 118 -1.86 -31.42 -21.05
C ALA A 118 -1.06 -32.62 -20.52
#